data_AF-Q0GY23-F1
#
_entry.id   AF-Q0GY23-F1
#
_cell.length_a   1.000
_cell.length_b   1.000
_cell.length_c   1.000
_cell.angle_alpha   90.00
_cell.angle_beta   90.00
_cell.angle_gamma   90.00
#
_symmetry.space_group_name_H-M   'P 1'
#
loop_
_entity.id
_entity.type
_entity.pdbx_description
1 polymer ?
#
loop_
_entity_poly.entity_id
_entity_poly.type
_entity_poly.pdbx_seq_one_letter_code
_entity_poly.pdbx_strand_id
1 'polypeptide(L)'
;PDYPWYGYDAYRDWFLRYHDLNVNLEGSTPYQVYCFNLLRQEPSKINSTRKNWFKKVDGDNAVFKKYATTPRIENGDLKRNLSNVIYNGYPNDANGIMKGLDRYNAILVTQ
;
A
#
# COMPACT_ATOMS: atom_id res chain seq x y z
N PRO A 1 14.03 -6.86 16.30
CA PRO A 1 13.25 -7.96 15.66
C PRO A 1 13.29 -7.82 14.13
N ASP A 2 13.21 -8.93 13.37
CA ASP A 2 13.31 -8.90 11.91
C ASP A 2 12.10 -8.26 11.19
N TYR A 3 10.94 -8.22 11.86
CA TYR A 3 9.67 -7.68 11.36
C TYR A 3 9.12 -6.61 12.32
N PRO A 4 9.76 -5.43 12.43
CA PRO A 4 9.40 -4.45 13.45
C PRO A 4 8.25 -3.51 13.01
N TRP A 5 7.88 -3.50 11.73
CA TRP A 5 6.86 -2.59 11.22
C TRP A 5 5.46 -3.13 11.48
N TYR A 6 4.62 -2.35 12.14
CA TYR A 6 3.21 -2.68 12.32
C TYR A 6 2.42 -2.22 11.10
N GLY A 7 1.79 -3.14 10.37
CA GLY A 7 0.88 -2.84 9.27
C GLY A 7 -0.57 -3.12 9.65
N TYR A 8 -1.47 -2.23 9.24
CA TYR A 8 -2.87 -2.29 9.61
C TYR A 8 -3.76 -1.55 8.62
N ASP A 9 -5.05 -1.86 8.65
CA ASP A 9 -6.08 -1.09 7.95
C ASP A 9 -6.74 -0.10 8.93
N ALA A 10 -6.62 1.19 8.62
CA ALA A 10 -7.17 2.29 9.40
C ALA A 10 -8.63 2.60 9.06
N TYR A 11 -9.19 2.06 7.97
CA TYR A 11 -10.58 2.27 7.59
C TYR A 11 -11.51 1.49 8.53
N ARG A 12 -12.45 2.20 9.18
CA ARG A 12 -13.31 1.63 10.24
C ARG A 12 -14.77 1.46 9.85
N ASP A 13 -15.18 2.01 8.72
CA ASP A 13 -16.56 1.94 8.26
C ASP A 13 -16.84 0.62 7.53
N TRP A 14 -18.08 0.47 7.09
CA TRP A 14 -18.65 -0.80 6.62
C TRP A 14 -18.52 -1.02 5.10
N PHE A 15 -18.01 -0.04 4.34
CA PHE A 15 -17.92 -0.18 2.89
C PHE A 15 -16.75 -1.07 2.52
N LEU A 16 -17.04 -2.34 2.18
CA LEU A 16 -16.06 -3.40 2.00
C LEU A 16 -14.97 -3.13 0.95
N ARG A 17 -15.19 -2.19 0.03
CA ARG A 17 -14.19 -1.82 -0.99
C ARG A 17 -13.14 -0.84 -0.48
N TYR A 18 -13.43 -0.14 0.63
CA TYR A 18 -12.53 0.86 1.15
C TYR A 18 -11.56 0.25 2.16
N HIS A 19 -10.32 0.64 1.99
CA HIS A 19 -9.22 0.34 2.86
C HIS A 19 -8.38 1.60 3.04
N ASP A 20 -7.73 1.72 4.19
CA ASP A 20 -6.75 2.77 4.45
C ASP A 20 -5.54 2.10 5.08
N LEU A 21 -4.77 1.40 4.25
CA LEU A 21 -3.66 0.59 4.70
C LEU A 21 -2.47 1.47 5.08
N ASN A 22 -1.94 1.26 6.28
CA ASN A 22 -0.86 2.05 6.85
C ASN A 22 0.20 1.15 7.48
N VAL A 23 1.44 1.65 7.54
CA VAL A 23 2.52 1.07 8.35
C VAL A 23 3.15 2.10 9.26
N ASN A 24 3.54 1.71 10.47
CA ASN A 24 4.42 2.51 11.32
C ASN A 24 5.42 1.65 12.09
N LEU A 25 6.41 2.32 12.70
CA LEU A 25 7.42 1.69 13.55
C LEU A 25 7.25 2.23 14.97
N GLU A 26 6.82 1.38 15.90
CA GLU A 26 6.73 1.72 17.33
C GLU A 26 5.97 3.02 17.64
N GLY A 27 4.85 3.26 16.93
CA GLY A 27 4.03 4.46 17.13
C GLY A 27 4.52 5.70 16.36
N SER A 28 5.52 5.56 15.49
CA SER A 28 5.93 6.62 14.56
C SER A 28 4.78 7.11 13.68
N THR A 29 5.02 8.23 13.00
CA THR A 29 4.16 8.71 11.91
C THR A 29 3.85 7.56 10.93
N PRO A 30 2.57 7.31 10.63
CA PRO A 30 2.18 6.30 9.64
C PRO A 30 2.56 6.69 8.23
N TYR A 31 2.89 5.68 7.42
CA TYR A 31 3.06 5.80 5.98
C TYR A 31 1.90 5.11 5.27
N GLN A 32 1.29 5.79 4.29
CA GLN A 32 0.32 5.18 3.38
C GLN A 32 0.98 4.03 2.63
N VAL A 33 0.31 2.88 2.58
CA VAL A 33 0.74 1.72 1.80
C VAL A 33 -0.41 1.17 0.97
N TYR A 34 -0.05 0.28 0.04
CA TYR A 34 -0.97 -0.41 -0.86
C TYR A 34 -0.66 -1.90 -0.86
N CYS A 35 -1.69 -2.73 -0.96
CA CYS A 35 -1.49 -4.17 -1.15
C CYS A 35 -1.02 -4.43 -2.58
N PHE A 36 -0.24 -5.48 -2.80
CA PHE A 36 0.29 -5.81 -4.14
C PHE A 36 0.13 -7.29 -4.50
N ASN A 37 -0.52 -8.06 -3.63
CA ASN A 37 -0.81 -9.48 -3.80
C ASN A 37 -2.31 -9.72 -3.64
N LEU A 38 -3.06 -9.63 -4.74
CA LEU A 38 -4.53 -9.64 -4.77
C LEU A 38 -5.18 -10.86 -4.11
N LEU A 39 -4.51 -12.01 -4.11
CA LEU A 39 -5.05 -13.27 -3.56
C LEU A 39 -4.66 -13.49 -2.08
N ARG A 40 -3.93 -12.55 -1.45
CA ARG A 40 -3.57 -12.64 -0.03
C ARG A 40 -4.50 -11.78 0.81
N GLN A 41 -4.73 -12.21 2.04
CA GLN A 41 -5.53 -11.47 3.02
C GLN A 41 -4.91 -10.09 3.29
N GLU A 42 -5.74 -9.05 3.32
CA GLU A 42 -5.33 -7.71 3.71
C GLU A 42 -4.87 -7.66 5.19
N PRO A 43 -4.06 -6.64 5.57
CA PRO A 43 -3.78 -6.36 6.97
C PRO A 43 -5.06 -6.21 7.80
N SER A 44 -5.03 -6.67 9.04
CA SER A 44 -6.16 -6.55 9.96
C SER A 44 -6.44 -5.08 10.29
N LYS A 45 -7.69 -4.78 10.66
CA LYS A 45 -8.09 -3.46 11.17
C LYS A 45 -7.23 -3.05 12.37
N ILE A 46 -7.02 -1.74 12.56
CA ILE A 46 -6.17 -1.19 13.64
C ILE A 46 -6.57 -1.66 15.05
N ASN A 47 -7.86 -1.84 15.30
CA ASN A 47 -8.42 -2.30 16.58
C ASN A 47 -8.52 -3.84 16.68
N SER A 48 -8.07 -4.58 15.66
CA SER A 48 -8.01 -6.04 15.70
C SER A 48 -7.02 -6.53 16.77
N THR A 49 -7.37 -7.64 17.41
CA THR A 49 -6.46 -8.41 18.28
C THR A 49 -5.32 -9.06 17.49
N ARG A 50 -5.58 -9.39 16.22
CA ARG A 50 -4.55 -9.90 15.29
C ARG A 50 -3.75 -8.73 14.73
N LYS A 51 -2.45 -8.74 14.98
CA LYS A 51 -1.50 -7.75 14.44
C LYS A 51 -0.72 -8.35 13.27
N ASN A 52 -0.43 -7.52 12.26
CA ASN A 52 0.36 -7.90 11.10
C ASN A 52 1.71 -7.17 11.16
N TRP A 53 2.80 -7.93 11.16
CA TRP A 53 4.17 -7.42 11.30
C TRP A 53 4.96 -7.59 10.01
N PHE A 54 5.68 -6.56 9.61
CA PHE A 54 6.35 -6.46 8.32
C PHE A 54 7.83 -6.12 8.47
N LYS A 55 8.60 -6.55 7.47
CA LYS A 55 10.00 -6.18 7.27
C LYS A 55 10.06 -5.19 6.12
N LYS A 56 10.66 -4.03 6.36
CA LYS A 56 10.95 -3.07 5.29
C LYS A 56 12.06 -3.62 4.39
N VAL A 57 11.87 -3.49 3.08
CA VAL A 57 12.83 -3.85 2.04
C VAL A 57 12.89 -2.71 1.02
N ASP A 58 14.04 -2.52 0.39
CA ASP A 58 14.20 -1.50 -0.64
C ASP A 58 13.50 -1.90 -1.93
N GLY A 59 12.75 -0.96 -2.53
CA GLY A 59 11.94 -1.21 -3.71
C GLY A 59 12.75 -1.19 -5.01
N ASP A 60 13.19 -2.36 -5.44
CA ASP A 60 13.80 -2.57 -6.76
C ASP A 60 13.08 -3.65 -7.58
N ASN A 61 13.46 -3.78 -8.85
CA ASN A 61 12.85 -4.74 -9.78
C ASN A 61 13.00 -6.20 -9.33
N ALA A 62 14.11 -6.57 -8.69
CA ALA A 62 14.34 -7.93 -8.23
C ALA A 62 13.43 -8.24 -7.03
N VAL A 63 13.30 -7.29 -6.10
CA VAL A 63 12.41 -7.35 -4.94
C VAL A 63 10.95 -7.46 -5.40
N PHE A 64 10.49 -6.62 -6.32
CA PHE A 64 9.11 -6.71 -6.81
C PHE A 64 8.82 -8.05 -7.49
N LYS A 65 9.74 -8.55 -8.32
CA LYS A 65 9.61 -9.89 -8.95
C LYS A 65 9.59 -11.02 -7.93
N LYS A 66 10.36 -10.90 -6.84
CA LYS A 66 10.43 -11.91 -5.77
C LYS A 66 9.14 -11.98 -4.95
N TYR A 67 8.55 -10.83 -4.63
CA TYR A 67 7.43 -10.78 -3.68
C TYR A 67 6.04 -10.74 -4.34
N ALA A 68 5.93 -10.27 -5.59
CA ALA A 68 4.66 -10.22 -6.31
C ALA A 68 4.32 -11.60 -6.89
N THR A 69 3.05 -11.99 -6.79
CA THR A 69 2.55 -13.28 -7.33
C THR A 69 2.56 -13.29 -8.86
N THR A 70 2.08 -12.22 -9.49
CA THR A 70 1.97 -12.09 -10.96
C THR A 70 2.35 -10.68 -11.42
N PRO A 71 3.64 -10.31 -11.41
CA PRO A 71 4.09 -8.98 -11.82
C PRO A 71 3.91 -8.76 -13.33
N ARG A 72 3.41 -7.59 -13.74
CA ARG A 72 3.33 -7.18 -15.15
C ARG A 72 4.71 -6.69 -15.63
N ILE A 73 5.46 -7.56 -16.31
CA ILE A 73 6.85 -7.30 -16.73
C ILE A 73 7.02 -7.00 -18.23
N GLU A 74 5.93 -7.02 -19.01
CA GLU A 74 5.98 -6.95 -20.49
C GLU A 74 6.40 -5.57 -21.03
N ASN A 75 6.08 -4.48 -20.32
CA ASN A 75 6.22 -3.10 -20.82
C ASN A 75 7.31 -2.27 -20.11
N GLY A 76 8.47 -2.87 -19.80
CA GLY A 76 9.65 -2.15 -19.33
C GLY A 76 9.90 -2.17 -17.81
N ASP A 77 10.37 -1.05 -17.27
CA ASP A 77 10.89 -0.92 -15.90
C ASP A 77 9.75 -0.87 -14.85
N LEU A 78 9.46 -2.04 -14.25
CA LEU A 78 8.41 -2.21 -13.23
C LEU A 78 8.54 -1.21 -12.07
N LYS A 79 9.77 -0.99 -11.58
CA LYS A 79 10.05 -0.02 -10.52
C LYS A 79 9.63 1.38 -10.94
N ARG A 80 9.99 1.80 -12.16
CA ARG A 80 9.62 3.13 -12.67
C ARG A 80 8.11 3.27 -12.79
N ASN A 81 7.42 2.27 -13.32
CA ASN A 81 5.96 2.29 -13.47
C ASN A 81 5.26 2.39 -12.11
N LEU A 82 5.65 1.57 -11.13
CA LEU A 82 5.12 1.66 -9.77
C LEU A 82 5.42 3.01 -9.12
N SER A 83 6.65 3.52 -9.28
CA SER A 83 7.03 4.83 -8.73
C SER A 83 6.17 5.96 -9.31
N ASN A 84 5.91 5.94 -10.62
CA ASN A 84 5.06 6.92 -11.28
C ASN A 84 3.62 6.86 -10.78
N VAL A 85 3.06 5.66 -10.57
CA VAL A 85 1.71 5.50 -10.02
C VAL A 85 1.65 6.06 -8.61
N ILE A 86 2.56 5.65 -7.71
CA ILE A 86 2.55 6.14 -6.32
C ILE A 86 2.81 7.64 -6.23
N TYR A 87 3.67 8.19 -7.10
CA TYR A 87 3.95 9.63 -7.16
C TYR A 87 2.74 10.45 -7.61
N ASN A 88 1.92 9.92 -8.51
CA ASN A 88 0.70 10.59 -8.99
C ASN A 88 -0.57 10.19 -8.24
N GLY A 89 -0.49 9.14 -7.43
CA GLY A 89 -1.60 8.63 -6.64
C GLY A 89 -1.71 9.29 -5.28
N TYR A 90 -2.68 8.82 -4.51
CA TYR A 90 -2.89 9.32 -3.16
C TYR A 90 -1.75 8.90 -2.21
N PRO A 91 -1.31 9.75 -1.27
CA PRO A 91 -1.72 11.14 -1.05
C PRO A 91 -0.87 12.16 -1.81
N ASN A 92 0.16 11.72 -2.56
CA ASN A 92 1.16 12.64 -3.12
C ASN A 92 0.59 13.50 -4.26
N ASP A 93 -0.18 12.89 -5.17
CA ASP A 93 -0.95 13.55 -6.24
C ASP A 93 -0.17 14.66 -6.98
N ALA A 94 1.07 14.39 -7.37
CA ALA A 94 1.99 15.43 -7.84
C ALA A 94 1.52 16.22 -9.07
N ASN A 95 0.64 15.64 -9.89
CA ASN A 95 0.08 16.27 -11.08
C ASN A 95 -1.43 16.55 -10.95
N GLY A 96 -2.03 16.41 -9.77
CA GLY A 96 -3.45 16.70 -9.55
C GLY A 96 -4.41 15.75 -10.26
N ILE A 97 -3.98 14.51 -10.54
CA ILE A 97 -4.79 13.48 -11.22
C ILE A 97 -5.91 13.00 -10.30
N MET A 98 -5.71 13.03 -8.98
CA MET A 98 -6.70 12.62 -8.00
C MET A 98 -7.68 13.74 -7.60
N LYS A 99 -7.57 14.92 -8.23
CA LYS A 99 -8.39 16.09 -7.91
C LYS A 99 -9.88 15.79 -8.09
N GLY A 100 -10.66 16.09 -7.05
CA GLY A 100 -12.12 15.89 -7.05
C GLY A 100 -12.57 14.54 -6.50
N LEU A 101 -11.64 13.62 -6.21
CA LEU A 101 -11.94 12.40 -5.47
C LEU A 101 -11.86 12.67 -3.97
N ASP A 102 -12.76 12.08 -3.19
CA ASP A 102 -12.55 11.98 -1.74
C ASP A 102 -11.40 11.02 -1.41
N ARG A 103 -10.94 11.06 -0.16
CA ARG A 103 -9.80 10.27 0.33
C ARG A 103 -9.92 8.78 -0.02
N TYR A 104 -11.05 8.13 0.28
CA TYR A 104 -11.17 6.68 0.15
C TYR A 104 -11.33 6.28 -1.32
N ASN A 105 -12.00 7.09 -2.11
CA ASN A 105 -12.02 6.93 -3.56
C ASN A 105 -10.63 7.12 -4.18
N ALA A 106 -9.84 8.11 -3.75
CA ALA A 106 -8.48 8.32 -4.25
C ALA A 106 -7.53 7.17 -3.87
N ILE A 107 -7.66 6.61 -2.65
CA ILE A 107 -6.94 5.40 -2.25
C ILE A 107 -7.35 4.22 -3.13
N LEU A 108 -8.66 4.02 -3.35
CA LEU A 108 -9.18 2.94 -4.19
C LEU A 108 -8.73 3.05 -5.65
N VAL A 109 -8.60 4.26 -6.21
CA VAL A 109 -8.08 4.47 -7.56
C VAL A 109 -6.57 4.19 -7.65
N THR A 110 -5.82 4.44 -6.56
CA THR A 110 -4.37 4.20 -6.53
C THR A 110 -4.03 2.72 -6.32
N GLN A 111 -4.91 1.98 -5.62
CA GLN A 111 -4.79 0.55 -5.32
C GLN A 111 -4.99 -0.34 -6.56
#